data_AF-A0A1G2KRJ1-F1
#
_entry.id   AF-A0A1G2KRJ1-F1
#
_cell.length_a   1.000
_cell.length_b   1.000
_cell.length_c   1.000
_cell.angle_alpha   90.00
_cell.angle_beta   90.00
_cell.angle_gamma   90.00
#
_symmetry.space_group_name_H-M   'P 1'
#
loop_
_entity.id
_entity.type
_entity.pdbx_description
1 polymer ?
#
loop_
_entity_poly.entity_id
_entity_poly.type
_entity_poly.pdbx_seq_one_letter_code
_entity_poly.pdbx_strand_id
1 'polypeptide(L)'
;MTLTTHIIIATALSKPFFHADPALVFFIALSSHYLSDAIPHWDYRLGAVRHIEGGDIGEHEVLRDRALITTDLMKIACDIALGSAIVYLAVQPEHTIAGLLPLTLAIAGAVLPDSLQPVYWLGGRWPITWIHRFHTFMHASIRLGRDRWTDNKFILIGKVSQLALLLAALSLAIS
;
A
#
# COMPACT_ATOMS: atom_id res chain seq x y z
N MET A 1 -1.09 -1.50 -5.10
CA MET A 1 0.31 -1.85 -5.53
C MET A 1 0.99 -2.69 -4.45
N THR A 2 2.32 -2.85 -4.41
CA THR A 2 3.00 -3.36 -3.19
C THR A 2 3.10 -2.27 -2.13
N LEU A 3 3.15 -2.66 -0.85
CA LEU A 3 3.27 -1.70 0.26
C LEU A 3 4.61 -0.98 0.23
N THR A 4 5.69 -1.65 -0.20
CA THR A 4 6.99 -1.01 -0.49
C THR A 4 6.82 0.20 -1.39
N THR A 5 6.08 0.05 -2.51
CA THR A 5 5.93 1.14 -3.47
C THR A 5 5.08 2.27 -2.90
N HIS A 6 4.01 1.96 -2.16
CA HIS A 6 3.21 2.98 -1.48
C HIS A 6 4.04 3.76 -0.46
N ILE A 7 4.85 3.09 0.36
CA ILE A 7 5.73 3.73 1.35
C ILE A 7 6.72 4.68 0.68
N ILE A 8 7.35 4.27 -0.42
CA ILE A 8 8.34 5.09 -1.13
C ILE A 8 7.67 6.31 -1.77
N ILE A 9 6.55 6.14 -2.47
CA ILE A 9 5.80 7.26 -3.08
C ILE A 9 5.33 8.24 -1.99
N ALA A 10 4.69 7.72 -0.94
CA ALA A 10 4.19 8.54 0.15
C ALA A 10 5.31 9.34 0.82
N THR A 11 6.45 8.70 1.08
CA THR A 11 7.61 9.37 1.67
C THR A 11 8.16 10.44 0.74
N ALA A 12 8.34 10.14 -0.55
CA ALA A 12 8.84 11.09 -1.53
C ALA A 12 7.97 12.35 -1.62
N LEU A 13 6.64 12.18 -1.62
CA LEU A 13 5.69 13.29 -1.70
C LEU A 13 5.57 14.06 -0.38
N SER A 14 5.76 13.38 0.76
CA SER A 14 5.62 14.01 2.08
C SER A 14 6.90 14.65 2.59
N LYS A 15 8.08 14.23 2.11
CA LYS A 15 9.40 14.71 2.54
C LYS A 15 9.51 16.24 2.57
N PRO A 16 9.06 17.00 1.55
CA PRO A 16 9.11 18.47 1.57
C PRO A 16 8.37 19.12 2.75
N PHE A 17 7.46 18.38 3.39
CA PHE A 17 6.59 18.84 4.48
C PHE A 17 6.98 18.28 5.85
N PHE A 18 8.10 17.56 5.98
CA PHE A 18 8.51 16.95 7.25
C PHE A 18 8.71 17.95 8.39
N HIS A 19 9.06 19.19 8.07
CA HIS A 19 9.22 20.28 9.05
C HIS A 19 7.97 21.17 9.20
N ALA A 20 6.88 20.86 8.50
CA ALA A 20 5.65 21.64 8.55
C ALA A 20 4.74 21.15 9.68
N ASP A 21 3.72 20.35 9.34
CA ASP A 21 2.73 19.82 10.29
C ASP A 21 2.67 18.29 10.19
N PRO A 22 2.72 17.55 11.32
CA PRO A 22 2.67 16.09 11.32
C PRO A 22 1.38 15.53 10.69
N ALA A 23 0.23 16.19 10.89
CA ALA A 23 -1.02 15.73 10.29
C ALA A 23 -0.99 15.94 8.78
N LEU A 24 -0.42 17.04 8.29
CA LEU A 24 -0.22 17.25 6.85
C LEU A 24 0.61 16.13 6.22
N VAL A 25 1.71 15.72 6.84
CA VAL A 25 2.54 14.58 6.39
C VAL A 25 1.71 13.30 6.28
N PHE A 26 0.95 12.99 7.33
CA PHE A 26 0.08 11.82 7.34
C PHE A 26 -0.98 11.87 6.22
N PHE A 27 -1.65 13.00 6.02
CA PHE A 27 -2.70 13.12 5.01
C PHE A 27 -2.17 13.15 3.58
N ILE A 28 -0.98 13.70 3.32
CA ILE A 28 -0.31 13.58 2.02
C ILE A 28 -0.01 12.11 1.73
N ALA A 29 0.57 11.39 2.70
CA ALA A 29 0.85 9.97 2.57
C ALA A 29 -0.43 9.15 2.32
N LEU A 30 -1.47 9.37 3.13
CA LEU A 30 -2.77 8.72 2.98
C LEU A 30 -3.39 8.98 1.59
N SER A 31 -3.35 10.23 1.13
CA SER A 31 -3.89 10.61 -0.18
C SER A 31 -3.09 9.97 -1.31
N SER A 32 -1.76 9.92 -1.16
CA SER A 32 -0.89 9.29 -2.16
C SER A 32 -1.17 7.81 -2.34
N HIS A 33 -1.56 7.09 -1.28
CA HIS A 33 -1.96 5.69 -1.38
C HIS A 33 -3.14 5.53 -2.34
N TYR A 34 -4.24 6.26 -2.09
CA TYR A 34 -5.44 6.19 -2.92
C TYR A 34 -5.19 6.66 -4.36
N LEU A 35 -4.40 7.71 -4.56
CA LEU A 35 -4.05 8.18 -5.90
C LEU A 35 -3.20 7.15 -6.66
N SER A 36 -2.28 6.46 -5.96
CA SER A 36 -1.46 5.42 -6.57
C SER A 36 -2.29 4.21 -6.96
N ASP A 37 -3.26 3.83 -6.13
CA ASP A 37 -4.15 2.71 -6.43
C ASP A 37 -5.12 2.98 -7.59
N ALA A 38 -5.38 4.24 -7.93
CA ALA A 38 -6.15 4.62 -9.12
C ALA A 38 -5.40 4.38 -10.45
N ILE A 39 -4.09 4.14 -10.39
CA ILE A 39 -3.27 3.83 -11.57
C ILE A 39 -3.26 2.31 -11.77
N PRO A 40 -3.43 1.80 -13.00
CA PRO A 40 -3.33 0.36 -13.28
C PRO A 40 -2.01 -0.21 -12.77
N HIS A 41 -2.09 -1.24 -11.93
CA HIS A 41 -0.94 -1.77 -11.23
C HIS A 41 -0.97 -3.28 -11.03
N TRP A 42 0.19 -3.85 -10.71
CA TRP A 42 0.36 -5.24 -10.29
C TRP A 42 0.33 -5.35 -8.76
N ASP A 43 -0.13 -6.48 -8.26
CA ASP A 43 -0.11 -6.83 -6.84
C ASP A 43 0.13 -8.35 -6.68
N TYR A 44 0.77 -8.74 -5.58
CA TYR A 44 0.98 -10.16 -5.28
C TYR A 44 -0.28 -10.76 -4.67
N ARG A 45 -0.56 -12.04 -4.94
CA ARG A 45 -1.73 -12.73 -4.40
C ARG A 45 -1.52 -13.13 -2.92
N LEU A 46 -2.52 -12.84 -2.10
CA LEU A 46 -2.65 -13.37 -0.74
C LEU A 46 -3.34 -14.74 -0.82
N GLY A 47 -2.79 -15.75 -0.17
CA GLY A 47 -3.32 -17.12 -0.20
C GLY A 47 -4.58 -17.31 0.65
N ALA A 48 -4.69 -16.58 1.76
CA ALA A 48 -5.81 -16.62 2.69
C ALA A 48 -7.01 -15.78 2.23
N VAL A 49 -6.86 -14.96 1.18
CA VAL A 49 -7.92 -14.08 0.68
C VAL A 49 -8.40 -14.57 -0.68
N ARG A 50 -9.70 -14.83 -0.82
CA ARG A 50 -10.33 -15.26 -2.07
C ARG A 50 -11.37 -14.25 -2.52
N HIS A 51 -11.45 -14.01 -3.83
CA HIS A 51 -12.56 -13.27 -4.41
C HIS A 51 -13.84 -14.09 -4.30
N ILE A 52 -14.94 -13.47 -3.89
CA ILE A 52 -16.25 -14.13 -3.88
C ILE A 52 -16.78 -14.14 -5.32
N GLU A 53 -17.06 -15.32 -5.87
CA GLU A 53 -17.67 -15.43 -7.19
C GLU A 53 -19.10 -14.88 -7.16
N GLY A 54 -19.42 -13.94 -8.05
CA GLY A 54 -20.74 -13.29 -8.10
C GLY A 54 -20.97 -12.21 -7.04
N GLY A 55 -19.99 -11.91 -6.17
CA GLY A 55 -20.02 -10.80 -5.22
C GLY A 55 -19.67 -9.45 -5.86
N ASP A 56 -19.87 -8.37 -5.11
CA ASP A 56 -19.49 -7.02 -5.54
C ASP A 56 -17.96 -6.91 -5.70
N ILE A 57 -17.50 -5.96 -6.53
CA ILE A 57 -16.07 -5.70 -6.72
C ILE A 57 -15.44 -5.35 -5.36
N GLY A 58 -14.38 -6.06 -4.97
CA GLY A 58 -13.68 -5.83 -3.70
C GLY A 58 -14.22 -6.66 -2.52
N GLU A 59 -15.27 -7.46 -2.74
CA GLU A 59 -15.71 -8.45 -1.75
C GLU A 59 -14.81 -9.68 -1.77
N HIS A 60 -14.26 -9.98 -0.60
CA HIS A 60 -13.36 -11.10 -0.40
C HIS A 60 -13.74 -11.93 0.81
N GLU A 61 -13.53 -13.24 0.69
CA GLU A 61 -13.61 -14.18 1.79
C GLU A 61 -12.21 -14.42 2.37
N VAL A 62 -12.10 -14.34 3.71
CA VAL A 62 -10.87 -14.69 4.43
C VAL A 62 -10.97 -16.14 4.91
N LEU A 63 -10.13 -16.99 4.33
CA LEU A 63 -9.96 -18.37 4.77
C LEU A 63 -9.35 -18.41 6.16
N ARG A 64 -9.97 -19.15 7.09
CA ARG A 64 -9.47 -19.35 8.45
C ARG A 64 -8.38 -20.43 8.55
N ASP A 65 -7.48 -20.47 7.57
CA ASP A 65 -6.31 -21.34 7.58
C ASP A 65 -5.12 -20.61 8.21
N ARG A 66 -4.64 -21.10 9.35
CA ARG A 66 -3.55 -20.47 10.10
C ARG A 66 -2.23 -20.43 9.34
N ALA A 67 -1.93 -21.44 8.52
CA ALA A 67 -0.69 -21.49 7.76
C ALA A 67 -0.70 -20.47 6.62
N LEU A 68 -1.84 -20.34 5.92
CA LEU A 68 -2.02 -19.33 4.88
C LEU A 68 -2.00 -17.91 5.46
N ILE A 69 -2.73 -17.67 6.56
CA ILE A 69 -2.74 -16.37 7.24
C ILE A 69 -1.33 -15.99 7.68
N THR A 70 -0.59 -16.90 8.33
CA THR A 70 0.78 -16.64 8.77
C THR A 70 1.69 -16.31 7.58
N THR A 71 1.59 -17.07 6.49
CA THR A 71 2.38 -16.85 5.28
C THR A 71 2.10 -15.47 4.68
N ASP A 72 0.84 -15.07 4.61
CA ASP A 72 0.45 -13.77 4.08
C ASP A 72 0.86 -12.61 4.98
N LEU A 73 0.71 -12.75 6.30
CA LEU A 73 1.21 -11.78 7.27
C LEU A 73 2.72 -11.60 7.16
N MET A 74 3.48 -12.68 6.97
CA MET A 74 4.93 -12.60 6.77
C MET A 74 5.28 -11.88 5.47
N LYS A 75 4.57 -12.14 4.36
CA LYS A 75 4.79 -11.41 3.10
C LYS A 75 4.53 -9.91 3.28
N ILE A 76 3.41 -9.55 3.90
CA ILE A 76 3.02 -8.16 4.18
C ILE A 76 4.06 -7.49 5.09
N ALA A 77 4.48 -8.17 6.16
CA ALA A 77 5.48 -7.66 7.09
C ALA A 77 6.84 -7.44 6.40
N CYS A 78 7.30 -8.38 5.56
CA CYS A 78 8.51 -8.23 4.77
C CYS A 78 8.41 -7.06 3.78
N ASP A 79 7.26 -6.87 3.13
CA ASP A 79 7.01 -5.77 2.20
C ASP A 79 7.01 -4.40 2.91
N ILE A 80 6.35 -4.29 4.06
CA ILE A 80 6.40 -3.07 4.90
C ILE A 80 7.84 -2.80 5.38
N ALA A 81 8.54 -3.84 5.86
CA ALA A 81 9.90 -3.71 6.36
C ALA A 81 10.87 -3.27 5.26
N LEU A 82 10.74 -3.84 4.05
CA LEU A 82 11.55 -3.46 2.90
C LEU A 82 11.33 -1.99 2.52
N GLY A 83 10.07 -1.56 2.34
CA GLY A 83 9.75 -0.17 2.06
C GLY A 83 10.27 0.77 3.13
N SER A 84 10.02 0.45 4.40
CA SER A 84 10.47 1.25 5.56
C SER A 84 12.00 1.37 5.61
N ALA A 85 12.73 0.27 5.37
CA ALA A 85 14.19 0.29 5.34
C ALA A 85 14.74 1.16 4.21
N ILE A 86 14.15 1.07 3.00
CA ILE A 86 14.57 1.88 1.85
C ILE A 86 14.38 3.37 2.16
N VAL A 87 13.20 3.77 2.64
CA VAL A 87 12.94 5.19 2.92
C VAL A 87 13.74 5.71 4.10
N TYR A 88 14.00 4.87 5.10
CA TYR A 88 14.87 5.21 6.22
C TYR A 88 16.30 5.50 5.76
N LEU A 89 16.86 4.65 4.89
CA LEU A 89 18.20 4.85 4.32
C LEU A 89 18.27 6.05 3.37
N ALA A 90 17.19 6.35 2.65
CA ALA A 90 17.12 7.47 1.72
C ALA A 90 16.97 8.83 2.44
N VAL A 91 16.11 8.90 3.46
CA VAL A 91 15.83 10.14 4.20
C VAL A 91 16.88 10.42 5.26
N GLN A 92 17.43 9.37 5.90
CA GLN A 92 18.38 9.46 7.02
C GLN A 92 17.86 10.38 8.15
N PRO A 93 16.68 10.10 8.73
CA PRO A 93 16.15 10.92 9.81
C PRO A 93 17.05 10.86 11.04
N GLU A 94 17.06 11.95 11.82
CA GLU A 94 17.70 11.93 13.13
C GLU A 94 17.09 10.84 14.03
N HIS A 95 17.92 10.21 14.86
CA HIS A 95 17.50 9.19 15.83
C HIS A 95 16.82 9.78 17.07
N THR A 96 15.93 10.74 16.85
CA THR A 96 15.11 11.40 17.87
C THR A 96 13.64 11.18 17.53
N ILE A 97 12.75 11.35 18.51
CA ILE A 97 11.30 11.27 18.26
C ILE A 97 10.90 12.31 17.20
N ALA A 98 11.46 13.53 17.27
CA ALA A 98 11.17 14.59 16.32
C ALA A 98 11.63 14.23 14.89
N GLY A 99 12.79 13.60 14.72
CA GLY A 99 13.29 13.15 13.41
C GLY A 99 12.52 11.95 12.85
N LEU A 100 12.14 10.99 13.71
CA LEU A 100 11.48 9.76 13.29
C LEU A 100 9.97 9.92 13.07
N LEU A 101 9.33 10.88 13.74
CA LEU A 101 7.87 11.06 13.69
C LEU A 101 7.34 11.33 12.27
N PRO A 102 7.87 12.27 11.47
CA PRO A 102 7.38 12.52 10.11
C PRO A 102 7.50 11.27 9.22
N LEU A 103 8.62 10.56 9.28
CA LEU A 103 8.82 9.33 8.51
C LEU A 103 7.83 8.24 8.94
N THR A 104 7.62 8.08 10.25
CA THR A 104 6.66 7.12 10.80
C THR A 104 5.22 7.44 10.35
N LEU A 105 4.85 8.72 10.33
CA LEU A 105 3.53 9.16 9.87
C LEU A 105 3.34 8.97 8.37
N ALA A 106 4.39 9.20 7.57
CA ALA A 106 4.36 8.91 6.15
C ALA A 106 4.15 7.41 5.88
N ILE A 107 4.90 6.54 6.57
CA ILE A 107 4.73 5.08 6.48
C ILE A 107 3.32 4.67 6.96
N ALA A 108 2.87 5.19 8.09
CA ALA A 108 1.55 4.88 8.63
C ALA A 108 0.42 5.27 7.67
N GLY A 109 0.47 6.49 7.11
CA GLY A 109 -0.51 6.94 6.11
C GLY A 109 -0.50 6.08 4.84
N ALA A 110 0.67 5.63 4.40
CA ALA A 110 0.83 4.78 3.22
C ALA A 110 0.28 3.35 3.40
N VAL A 111 0.36 2.81 4.61
CA VAL A 111 0.02 1.39 4.92
C VAL A 111 -1.41 1.24 5.45
N LEU A 112 -1.97 2.30 6.04
CA LEU A 112 -3.27 2.25 6.71
C LEU A 112 -4.42 1.79 5.81
N PRO A 113 -4.63 2.29 4.57
CA PRO A 113 -5.82 1.92 3.80
C PRO A 113 -5.91 0.43 3.48
N ASP A 114 -4.79 -0.21 3.15
CA ASP A 114 -4.72 -1.65 2.91
C ASP A 114 -4.88 -2.46 4.20
N SER A 115 -4.31 -1.98 5.32
CA SER A 115 -4.38 -2.66 6.62
C SER A 115 -5.80 -2.70 7.19
N LEU A 116 -6.69 -1.80 6.74
CA LEU A 116 -8.10 -1.78 7.14
C LEU A 116 -8.97 -2.77 6.34
N GLN A 117 -8.50 -3.26 5.19
CA GLN A 117 -9.28 -4.18 4.34
C GLN A 117 -9.59 -5.53 5.03
N PRO A 118 -8.64 -6.20 5.69
CA PRO A 118 -8.93 -7.42 6.44
C PRO A 118 -9.93 -7.20 7.57
N VAL A 119 -9.91 -6.02 8.21
CA VAL A 119 -10.88 -5.67 9.26
C VAL A 119 -12.30 -5.60 8.70
N TYR A 120 -12.45 -5.08 7.48
CA TYR A 120 -13.72 -5.11 6.76
C TYR A 120 -14.19 -6.55 6.50
N TRP A 121 -13.34 -7.38 5.89
CA TRP A 121 -13.71 -8.76 5.53
C TRP A 121 -14.00 -9.67 6.73
N LEU A 122 -13.47 -9.35 7.91
CA LEU A 122 -13.75 -10.08 9.16
C LEU A 122 -15.04 -9.64 9.88
N GLY A 123 -15.84 -8.75 9.27
CA GLY A 123 -17.10 -8.27 9.84
C GLY A 123 -17.10 -6.79 10.20
N GLY A 124 -16.35 -5.97 9.45
CA GLY A 124 -16.26 -4.54 9.67
C GLY A 124 -17.61 -3.85 9.56
N ARG A 125 -17.91 -3.03 10.56
CA ARG A 125 -19.10 -2.17 10.61
C ARG A 125 -18.74 -0.75 10.20
N TRP A 126 -19.69 0.17 10.28
CA TRP A 126 -19.40 1.59 10.20
C TRP A 126 -18.34 1.99 11.26
N PRO A 127 -17.31 2.79 10.93
CA PRO A 127 -17.03 3.47 9.64
C PRO A 127 -16.19 2.65 8.64
N ILE A 128 -15.69 1.46 9.02
CA ILE A 128 -14.82 0.62 8.19
C ILE A 128 -15.48 0.26 6.84
N THR A 129 -16.78 0.02 6.81
CA THR A 129 -17.52 -0.23 5.55
C THR A 129 -17.42 0.94 4.57
N TRP A 130 -17.42 2.19 5.05
CA TRP A 130 -17.26 3.37 4.19
C TRP A 130 -15.84 3.47 3.65
N ILE A 131 -14.85 3.21 4.51
CA ILE A 131 -13.44 3.21 4.11
C ILE A 131 -13.19 2.13 3.05
N HIS A 132 -13.75 0.94 3.23
CA HIS A 132 -13.67 -0.12 2.23
C HIS A 132 -14.28 0.31 0.89
N ARG A 133 -15.50 0.86 0.90
CA ARG A 133 -16.15 1.34 -0.34
C ARG A 133 -15.34 2.42 -1.03
N PHE A 134 -14.78 3.36 -0.27
CA PHE A 134 -13.93 4.42 -0.83
C PHE A 134 -12.62 3.85 -1.40
N HIS A 135 -11.97 2.92 -0.69
CA HIS A 135 -10.77 2.23 -1.17
C HIS A 135 -11.05 1.47 -2.47
N THR A 136 -12.12 0.69 -2.52
CA THR A 136 -12.57 -0.02 -3.73
C THR A 136 -12.91 0.94 -4.87
N PHE A 137 -13.51 2.09 -4.58
CA PHE A 137 -13.81 3.13 -5.58
C PHE A 137 -12.53 3.74 -6.18
N MET A 138 -11.53 4.01 -5.36
CA MET A 138 -10.25 4.56 -5.81
C MET A 138 -9.40 3.51 -6.53
N HIS A 139 -9.57 2.23 -6.22
CA HIS A 139 -8.83 1.14 -6.86
C HIS A 139 -9.09 1.08 -8.36
N ALA A 140 -8.02 1.06 -9.14
CA ALA A 140 -8.08 0.93 -10.59
C ALA A 140 -8.88 -0.32 -11.00
N SER A 141 -9.78 -0.14 -11.97
CA SER A 141 -10.52 -1.25 -12.57
C SER A 141 -9.62 -2.20 -13.35
N ILE A 142 -8.42 -1.76 -13.73
CA ILE A 142 -7.43 -2.57 -14.45
C ILE A 142 -6.34 -3.00 -13.47
N ARG A 143 -6.35 -4.30 -13.11
CA ARG A 143 -5.29 -4.93 -12.32
C ARG A 143 -4.38 -5.73 -13.23
N LEU A 144 -3.14 -5.29 -13.40
CA LEU A 144 -2.16 -5.89 -14.29
C LEU A 144 -1.54 -7.12 -13.61
N GLY A 145 -2.32 -8.19 -13.42
CA GLY A 145 -1.92 -9.39 -12.67
C GLY A 145 -3.03 -9.91 -11.74
N ARG A 146 -2.68 -10.88 -10.90
CA ARG A 146 -3.51 -11.49 -9.84
C ARG A 146 -4.72 -12.30 -10.32
N ASP A 147 -5.71 -11.64 -10.93
CA ASP A 147 -7.04 -12.23 -11.15
C ASP A 147 -7.66 -11.89 -12.52
N ARG A 148 -7.44 -10.66 -13.02
CA ARG A 148 -8.08 -10.15 -14.26
C ARG A 148 -7.21 -10.32 -15.50
N TRP A 149 -5.89 -10.18 -15.34
CA TRP A 149 -4.94 -10.20 -16.44
C TRP A 149 -3.77 -11.12 -16.08
N THR A 150 -3.95 -12.42 -16.29
CA THR A 150 -2.99 -13.48 -15.89
C THR A 150 -1.94 -13.79 -16.96
N ASP A 151 -2.02 -13.18 -18.14
CA ASP A 151 -1.00 -13.32 -19.18
C ASP A 151 0.34 -12.72 -18.70
N ASN A 152 1.42 -13.49 -18.87
CA ASN A 152 2.77 -13.14 -18.48
C ASN A 152 3.20 -11.74 -18.97
N LYS A 153 2.70 -11.30 -20.13
CA LYS A 153 3.01 -9.96 -20.65
C LYS A 153 2.50 -8.84 -19.74
N PHE A 154 1.29 -8.96 -19.19
CA PHE A 154 0.71 -7.94 -18.33
C PHE A 154 1.33 -7.95 -16.95
N ILE A 155 1.69 -9.14 -16.45
CA ILE A 155 2.49 -9.27 -15.22
C ILE A 155 3.83 -8.56 -15.37
N LEU A 156 4.52 -8.76 -16.51
CA LEU A 156 5.79 -8.09 -16.78
C LEU A 156 5.62 -6.57 -16.87
N ILE A 157 4.63 -6.09 -17.62
CA ILE A 157 4.33 -4.65 -17.74
C ILE A 157 4.06 -4.04 -16.36
N GLY A 158 3.23 -4.69 -15.54
CA GLY A 158 2.90 -4.20 -14.20
C GLY A 158 4.11 -4.16 -13.26
N LYS A 159 5.01 -5.15 -13.32
CA LYS A 159 6.26 -5.12 -12.56
C LYS A 159 7.22 -4.02 -13.03
N VAL A 160 7.34 -3.83 -14.34
CA VAL A 160 8.20 -2.78 -14.94
C VAL A 160 7.66 -1.39 -14.60
N SER A 161 6.35 -1.17 -14.69
CA SER A 161 5.75 0.13 -14.34
C SER A 161 5.94 0.44 -12.85
N GLN A 162 5.80 -0.55 -11.97
CA GLN A 162 6.09 -0.39 -10.55
C GLN A 162 7.55 -0.04 -10.28
N LEU A 163 8.48 -0.74 -10.93
CA LEU A 163 9.90 -0.43 -10.78
C LEU A 163 10.21 1.00 -11.25
N ALA A 164 9.63 1.44 -12.37
CA ALA A 164 9.79 2.80 -12.87
C ALA A 164 9.24 3.85 -11.88
N LEU A 165 8.03 3.64 -11.35
CA LEU A 165 7.44 4.52 -10.33
C LEU A 165 8.29 4.56 -9.06
N LEU A 166 8.80 3.41 -8.62
CA LEU A 166 9.66 3.31 -7.44
C LEU A 166 10.95 4.11 -7.65
N LEU A 167 11.64 3.95 -8.78
CA LEU A 167 12.87 4.68 -9.07
C LEU A 167 12.64 6.19 -9.18
N ALA A 168 11.54 6.61 -9.83
CA ALA A 168 11.16 8.01 -9.91
C ALA A 168 10.87 8.61 -8.53
N ALA A 169 10.06 7.94 -7.72
CA ALA A 169 9.75 8.38 -6.35
C ALA A 169 11.01 8.41 -5.47
N LEU A 170 11.89 7.42 -5.58
CA LEU A 170 13.14 7.39 -4.81
C LEU A 170 14.06 8.55 -5.20
N SER A 171 14.13 8.92 -6.49
CA SER A 171 14.92 10.07 -6.92
C SER A 171 14.44 11.38 -6.29
N LEU A 172 13.11 11.55 -6.16
CA LEU A 172 12.48 12.67 -5.47
C LEU A 172 12.68 12.62 -3.95
N ALA A 173 12.69 11.43 -3.36
CA ALA A 173 12.94 11.26 -1.93
C ALA A 173 14.40 11.55 -1.55
N ILE A 174 15.35 11.43 -2.48
CA ILE A 174 16.77 11.70 -2.22
C ILE A 174 17.12 13.18 -2.47
N SER A 175 16.44 13.84 -3.42
CA SER A 175 16.63 15.27 -3.70
C SER A 175 16.16 16.17 -2.56
#